data_AF-A0A957DJC5-F1
#
_entry.id   AF-A0A957DJC5-F1
#
_cell.length_a   1.000
_cell.length_b   1.000
_cell.length_c   1.000
_cell.angle_alpha   90.00
_cell.angle_beta   90.00
_cell.angle_gamma   90.00
#
_symmetry.space_group_name_H-M   'P 1'
#
loop_
_entity.id
_entity.type
_entity.pdbx_description
1 polymer ?
#
loop_
_entity_poly.entity_id
_entity_poly.type
_entity_poly.pdbx_seq_one_letter_code
_entity_poly.pdbx_strand_id
1 'polypeptide(L)'
;FFRNQARAVFIGVILMIILSSMRLEWLQSLALPSILLSILTLTFLLVFNEPVFGAARFLFAGRYQVATFARVSVLLYVSVWIASRGRRQARSSLQGLISFSLIVGLVASLILLQPDITSSVLLMLAAFSLYFVAGATWQYFALYGFAGVVAFALLLFSLPYAQSRVVDWMAVVNQPTRGSYHIQTILAAISNGGVWGQGYRLGQVKYIIPVPFSDSVYATVCEEFGLIGSLLISALLLLIAWRGIKIARKSDNYFGYLLAYGVSVLLLWQVLTNVGVMTAVFPAAGLPL
;
A
#
# COMPACT_ATOMS: atom_id res chain seq x y z
N PHE A 1 6.02 -22.74 6.45
CA PHE A 1 5.13 -21.68 5.90
C PHE A 1 3.74 -21.70 6.56
N PHE A 2 2.89 -22.72 6.33
CA PHE A 2 1.52 -22.79 6.86
C PHE A 2 1.42 -22.56 8.39
N ARG A 3 2.27 -23.20 9.19
CA ARG A 3 2.32 -22.99 10.65
C ARG A 3 2.60 -21.54 11.06
N ASN A 4 3.40 -20.81 10.28
CA ASN A 4 3.71 -19.42 10.56
C ASN A 4 2.55 -18.49 10.17
N GLN A 5 1.88 -18.77 9.04
CA GLN A 5 0.66 -18.07 8.65
C GLN A 5 -0.48 -18.30 9.64
N ALA A 6 -0.70 -19.54 10.09
CA ALA A 6 -1.73 -19.84 11.09
C ALA A 6 -1.50 -19.07 12.40
N ARG A 7 -0.23 -18.97 12.85
CA ARG A 7 0.15 -18.13 13.99
C ARG A 7 -0.11 -16.64 13.75
N ALA A 8 0.24 -16.14 12.57
CA ALA A 8 0.00 -14.74 12.21
C ALA A 8 -1.51 -14.40 12.18
N VAL A 9 -2.34 -15.28 11.63
CA VAL A 9 -3.80 -15.14 11.64
C VAL A 9 -4.32 -15.15 13.08
N PHE A 10 -3.87 -16.09 13.91
CA PHE A 10 -4.28 -16.16 15.32
C PHE A 10 -3.93 -14.87 16.09
N ILE A 11 -2.70 -14.38 15.95
CA ILE A 11 -2.26 -13.11 16.56
C ILE A 11 -3.08 -11.94 16.01
N GLY A 12 -3.34 -11.91 14.71
CA GLY A 12 -4.15 -10.87 14.06
C GLY A 12 -5.59 -10.84 14.56
N VAL A 13 -6.23 -11.99 14.74
CA VAL A 13 -7.59 -12.09 15.30
C VAL A 13 -7.63 -11.61 16.75
N ILE A 14 -6.65 -11.97 17.57
CA ILE A 14 -6.55 -11.47 18.95
C ILE A 14 -6.40 -9.95 18.96
N LEU A 15 -5.49 -9.40 18.15
CA LEU A 15 -5.29 -7.95 18.03
C LEU A 15 -6.56 -7.25 17.53
N MET A 16 -7.29 -7.84 16.58
CA MET A 16 -8.56 -7.30 16.11
C MET A 16 -9.60 -7.24 17.23
N ILE A 17 -9.73 -8.30 18.04
CA ILE A 17 -10.67 -8.33 19.18
C ILE A 17 -10.30 -7.26 20.20
N ILE A 18 -9.01 -7.15 20.55
CA ILE A 18 -8.52 -6.13 21.49
C ILE A 18 -8.81 -4.73 20.94
N LEU A 19 -8.44 -4.44 19.70
CA LEU A 19 -8.67 -3.13 19.09
C LEU A 19 -10.17 -2.81 18.96
N SER A 20 -11.02 -3.82 18.75
CA SER A 20 -12.47 -3.63 18.66
C SER A 20 -13.14 -3.27 19.99
N SER A 21 -12.53 -3.64 21.12
CA SER A 21 -13.03 -3.32 22.46
C SER A 21 -12.42 -2.04 23.04
N MET A 22 -11.38 -1.48 22.40
CA MET A 22 -10.77 -0.22 22.81
C MET A 22 -11.65 0.99 22.46
N ARG A 23 -11.69 1.96 23.38
CA ARG A 23 -12.36 3.25 23.13
C ARG A 23 -11.60 4.06 22.10
N LEU A 24 -12.31 4.80 21.26
CA LEU A 24 -11.69 5.64 20.22
C LEU A 24 -10.77 6.72 20.82
N GLU A 25 -11.03 7.21 22.04
CA GLU A 25 -10.15 8.22 22.68
C GLU A 25 -8.72 7.70 22.90
N TRP A 26 -8.59 6.42 23.27
CA TRP A 26 -7.27 5.78 23.43
C TRP A 26 -6.56 5.64 22.09
N LEU A 27 -7.31 5.36 21.03
CA LEU A 27 -6.73 5.30 19.68
C LEU A 27 -6.28 6.69 19.21
N GLN A 28 -6.98 7.75 19.60
CA GLN A 28 -6.57 9.13 19.32
C GLN A 28 -5.28 9.52 20.06
N SER A 29 -5.13 9.15 21.33
CA SER A 29 -3.91 9.46 22.10
C SER A 29 -2.68 8.73 21.59
N LEU A 30 -2.85 7.56 20.97
CA LEU A 30 -1.79 6.79 20.30
C LEU A 30 -1.31 7.39 18.97
N ALA A 31 -1.95 8.45 18.45
CA ALA A 31 -1.58 9.08 17.19
C ALA A 31 -0.17 9.66 17.16
N LEU A 32 0.18 10.46 18.16
CA LEU A 32 1.51 11.06 18.26
C LEU A 32 2.59 10.00 18.54
N PRO A 33 2.42 9.08 19.51
CA PRO A 33 3.38 8.01 19.73
C PRO A 33 3.61 7.12 18.50
N SER A 34 2.55 6.75 17.77
CA SER A 34 2.66 5.84 16.63
C SER A 34 3.40 6.45 15.44
N ILE A 35 3.16 7.73 15.11
CA ILE A 35 3.89 8.40 14.03
C ILE A 35 5.35 8.65 14.41
N LEU A 36 5.63 9.05 15.66
CA LEU A 36 7.00 9.23 16.14
C LEU A 36 7.77 7.91 16.11
N LEU A 37 7.15 6.83 16.60
CA LEU A 37 7.73 5.50 16.53
C LEU A 37 7.99 5.08 15.06
N SER A 38 7.09 5.40 14.15
CA SER A 38 7.25 5.12 12.72
C SER A 38 8.43 5.89 12.12
N ILE A 39 8.56 7.18 12.41
CA ILE A 39 9.67 8.01 11.94
C ILE A 39 11.00 7.51 12.53
N LEU A 40 11.03 7.23 13.84
CA LEU A 40 12.22 6.72 14.51
C LEU A 40 12.67 5.38 13.93
N THR A 41 11.74 4.45 13.73
CA THR A 41 12.06 3.13 13.15
C THR A 41 12.49 3.21 11.69
N LEU A 42 11.85 4.06 10.87
CA LEU A 42 12.27 4.29 9.48
C LEU A 42 13.66 4.93 9.40
N THR A 43 13.94 5.92 10.26
CA THR A 43 15.24 6.58 10.33
C THR A 43 16.32 5.63 10.83
N PHE A 44 16.02 4.83 11.86
CA PHE A 44 16.92 3.81 12.38
C PHE A 44 17.32 2.79 11.29
N LEU A 45 16.35 2.31 10.52
CA LEU A 45 16.62 1.39 9.40
C LEU A 45 17.49 2.02 8.32
N LEU A 46 17.33 3.31 8.03
CA LEU A 46 18.14 4.02 7.04
C LEU A 46 19.60 4.19 7.48
N VAL A 47 19.86 4.37 8.78
CA VAL A 47 21.20 4.64 9.31
C VAL A 47 21.97 3.35 9.62
N PHE A 48 21.31 2.34 10.17
CA PHE A 48 21.99 1.18 10.76
C PHE A 48 21.90 -0.12 9.95
N ASN A 49 21.07 -0.17 8.91
CA ASN A 49 20.85 -1.42 8.19
C ASN A 49 21.69 -1.46 6.90
N GLU A 50 22.72 -2.31 6.88
CA GLU A 50 23.45 -2.68 5.67
C GLU A 50 22.50 -3.38 4.69
N PRO A 51 22.45 -2.97 3.41
CA PRO A 51 21.46 -3.46 2.44
C PRO A 51 21.80 -4.88 1.98
N VAL A 52 21.54 -5.88 2.81
CA VAL A 52 21.62 -7.29 2.40
C VAL A 52 20.43 -7.57 1.47
N PHE A 53 20.70 -7.77 0.18
CA PHE A 53 19.72 -8.02 -0.91
C PHE A 53 18.63 -6.95 -1.09
N GLY A 54 18.91 -5.68 -0.80
CA GLY A 54 17.90 -4.61 -0.87
C GLY A 54 16.78 -4.76 0.17
N ALA A 55 16.95 -5.63 1.16
CA ALA A 55 16.00 -5.92 2.23
C ALA A 55 16.21 -5.02 3.47
N ALA A 56 16.57 -3.75 3.27
CA ALA A 56 16.63 -2.75 4.35
C ALA A 56 15.24 -2.33 4.90
N ARG A 57 14.20 -3.14 4.65
CA ARG A 57 12.78 -2.79 4.86
C ARG A 57 12.12 -3.55 6.00
N PHE A 58 12.77 -4.59 6.52
CA PHE A 58 12.19 -5.52 7.49
C PHE A 58 12.93 -5.50 8.82
N LEU A 59 12.17 -5.38 9.91
CA LEU A 59 12.64 -5.65 11.27
C LEU A 59 12.44 -7.13 11.63
N PHE A 60 13.22 -7.62 12.60
CA PHE A 60 13.16 -8.98 13.15
C PHE A 60 13.29 -10.11 12.10
N ALA A 61 14.39 -10.10 11.34
CA ALA A 61 14.73 -11.14 10.37
C ALA A 61 13.65 -11.37 9.29
N GLY A 62 13.14 -10.29 8.68
CA GLY A 62 12.23 -10.38 7.54
C GLY A 62 10.74 -10.44 7.87
N ARG A 63 10.33 -10.26 9.15
CA ARG A 63 8.94 -10.50 9.58
C ARG A 63 8.06 -9.26 9.62
N TYR A 64 8.63 -8.09 9.89
CA TYR A 64 7.86 -6.87 10.08
C TYR A 64 8.32 -5.80 9.11
N GLN A 65 7.47 -5.47 8.13
CA GLN A 65 7.72 -4.36 7.22
C GLN A 65 7.35 -3.04 7.89
N VAL A 66 8.34 -2.18 8.11
CA VAL A 66 8.14 -0.90 8.82
C VAL A 66 7.23 0.04 8.04
N ALA A 67 7.30 0.01 6.70
CA ALA A 67 6.43 0.80 5.83
C ALA A 67 4.93 0.47 5.99
N THR A 68 4.58 -0.77 6.35
CA THR A 68 3.18 -1.16 6.61
C THR A 68 2.66 -0.55 7.91
N PHE A 69 3.49 -0.54 8.95
CA PHE A 69 3.17 0.15 10.20
C PHE A 69 3.08 1.67 9.98
N ALA A 70 4.05 2.26 9.27
CA ALA A 70 4.09 3.69 8.98
C ALA A 70 2.82 4.17 8.23
N ARG A 71 2.33 3.40 7.25
CA ARG A 71 1.10 3.72 6.52
C ARG A 71 -0.11 3.86 7.43
N VAL A 72 -0.31 2.90 8.34
CA VAL A 72 -1.42 2.93 9.29
C VAL A 72 -1.24 4.06 10.32
N SER A 73 -0.02 4.25 10.84
CA SER A 73 0.31 5.33 11.78
C SER A 73 0.04 6.72 11.20
N VAL A 74 0.41 6.96 9.94
CA VAL A 74 0.14 8.25 9.27
C VAL A 74 -1.36 8.46 9.10
N LEU A 75 -2.13 7.45 8.68
CA LEU A 75 -3.58 7.59 8.55
C LEU A 75 -4.26 7.89 9.88
N LEU A 76 -3.80 7.24 10.95
CA LEU A 76 -4.30 7.47 12.30
C LEU A 76 -3.97 8.91 12.75
N TYR A 77 -2.73 9.36 12.56
CA TYR A 77 -2.31 10.73 12.89
C TYR A 77 -3.06 11.79 12.08
N VAL A 78 -3.15 11.63 10.77
CA VAL A 78 -3.88 12.52 9.88
C VAL A 78 -5.35 12.58 10.28
N SER A 79 -5.96 11.44 10.63
CA SER A 79 -7.35 11.40 11.10
C SER A 79 -7.55 12.24 12.36
N VAL A 80 -6.64 12.14 13.34
CA VAL A 80 -6.68 12.99 14.56
C VAL A 80 -6.47 14.46 14.21
N TRP A 81 -5.49 14.78 13.37
CA TRP A 81 -5.17 16.15 12.98
C TRP A 81 -6.32 16.84 12.24
N ILE A 82 -7.01 16.13 11.34
CA ILE A 82 -8.20 16.64 10.66
C ILE A 82 -9.37 16.77 11.64
N ALA A 83 -9.57 15.79 12.52
CA ALA A 83 -10.66 15.81 13.48
C ALA A 83 -10.52 16.97 14.49
N SER A 84 -9.30 17.28 14.95
CA SER A 84 -9.04 18.34 15.93
C SER A 84 -9.21 19.76 15.37
N ARG A 85 -8.99 19.97 14.07
CA ARG A 85 -9.18 21.28 13.41
C ARG A 85 -10.62 21.56 12.98
N GLY A 86 -11.51 20.57 13.04
CA GLY A 86 -12.91 20.68 12.67
C GLY A 86 -13.16 20.83 11.16
N ARG A 87 -14.35 20.42 10.70
CA ARG A 87 -14.75 20.39 9.27
C ARG A 87 -14.64 21.74 8.54
N ARG A 88 -14.63 22.88 9.24
CA ARG A 88 -14.63 24.23 8.64
C ARG A 88 -13.21 24.78 8.36
N GLN A 89 -12.20 24.44 9.19
CA GLN A 89 -10.84 24.98 8.99
C GLN A 89 -10.05 24.22 7.91
N ALA A 90 -10.39 22.94 7.67
CA ALA A 90 -9.79 22.14 6.60
C ALA A 90 -10.16 22.63 5.19
N ARG A 91 -11.19 23.48 5.06
CA ARG A 91 -11.75 23.93 3.78
C ARG A 91 -10.97 25.05 3.07
N SER A 92 -10.21 25.91 3.76
CA SER A 92 -9.80 27.19 3.15
C SER A 92 -8.41 27.73 3.46
N SER A 93 -7.49 26.95 4.04
CA SER A 93 -6.14 27.46 4.27
C SER A 93 -5.08 26.63 3.57
N LEU A 94 -4.33 27.25 2.66
CA LEU A 94 -3.06 26.75 2.14
C LEU A 94 -2.16 26.24 3.27
N GLN A 95 -2.27 26.82 4.47
CA GLN A 95 -1.53 26.40 5.65
C GLN A 95 -1.90 24.97 6.13
N GLY A 96 -3.17 24.58 6.01
CA GLY A 96 -3.63 23.22 6.30
C GLY A 96 -3.08 22.22 5.29
N LEU A 97 -3.08 22.60 4.01
CA LEU A 97 -2.50 21.83 2.92
C LEU A 97 -1.00 21.60 3.13
N ILE A 98 -0.26 22.67 3.44
CA ILE A 98 1.19 22.63 3.67
C ILE A 98 1.51 21.74 4.88
N SER A 99 0.78 21.90 5.99
CA SER A 99 0.99 21.09 7.19
C SER A 99 0.77 19.60 6.93
N PHE A 100 -0.29 19.27 6.17
CA PHE A 100 -0.58 17.90 5.75
C PHE A 100 0.50 17.35 4.81
N SER A 101 0.88 18.11 3.78
CA SER A 101 1.95 17.75 2.83
C SER A 101 3.28 17.49 3.53
N LEU A 102 3.65 18.30 4.51
CA LEU A 102 4.93 18.17 5.20
C LEU A 102 5.03 16.83 5.94
N ILE A 103 3.97 16.43 6.64
CA ILE A 103 3.97 15.22 7.46
C ILE A 103 3.91 13.97 6.58
N VAL A 104 2.98 13.95 5.61
CA VAL A 104 2.85 12.83 4.67
C VAL A 104 4.09 12.75 3.78
N GLY A 105 4.57 13.89 3.28
CA GLY A 105 5.75 13.98 2.42
C GLY A 105 7.03 13.55 3.13
N LEU A 106 7.20 13.89 4.42
CA LEU A 106 8.34 13.44 5.22
C LEU A 106 8.36 11.92 5.33
N VAL A 107 7.25 11.31 5.74
CA VAL A 107 7.19 9.84 5.90
C VAL A 107 7.30 9.13 4.55
N ALA A 108 6.62 9.64 3.52
CA ALA A 108 6.73 9.13 2.15
C ALA A 108 8.17 9.20 1.61
N SER A 109 8.90 10.26 1.91
CA SER A 109 10.31 10.42 1.51
C SER A 109 11.23 9.45 2.26
N LEU A 110 11.03 9.25 3.57
CA LEU A 110 11.77 8.24 4.33
C LEU A 110 11.57 6.83 3.76
N ILE A 111 10.34 6.51 3.35
CA ILE A 111 10.04 5.22 2.70
C ILE A 111 10.70 5.13 1.32
N LEU A 112 10.69 6.21 0.52
CA LEU A 112 11.37 6.23 -0.79
C LEU A 112 12.88 6.04 -0.69
N LEU A 113 13.51 6.54 0.38
CA LEU A 113 14.93 6.32 0.65
C LEU A 113 15.24 4.85 1.02
N GLN A 114 14.24 4.06 1.40
CA GLN A 114 14.35 2.60 1.61
C GLN A 114 14.05 1.80 0.32
N PRO A 115 14.48 2.34 -0.82
CA PRO A 115 13.97 2.07 -2.17
C PRO A 115 12.51 1.63 -2.34
N ASP A 116 11.56 2.03 -1.48
CA ASP A 116 10.19 1.49 -1.45
C ASP A 116 9.18 2.42 -2.15
N ILE A 117 9.12 2.35 -3.48
CA ILE A 117 8.22 3.22 -4.27
C ILE A 117 6.75 2.87 -4.01
N THR A 118 6.39 1.58 -4.01
CA THR A 118 4.99 1.16 -3.90
C THR A 118 4.36 1.63 -2.60
N SER A 119 5.04 1.41 -1.46
CA SER A 119 4.47 1.77 -0.16
C SER A 119 4.36 3.28 0.00
N SER A 120 5.29 4.05 -0.58
CA SER A 120 5.23 5.51 -0.58
C SER A 120 4.06 6.03 -1.42
N VAL A 121 3.87 5.50 -2.63
CA VAL A 121 2.72 5.84 -3.50
C VAL A 121 1.40 5.47 -2.84
N LEU A 122 1.30 4.27 -2.25
CA LEU A 122 0.10 3.83 -1.52
C LEU A 122 -0.21 4.73 -0.32
N LEU A 123 0.82 5.13 0.43
CA LEU A 123 0.67 6.08 1.54
C LEU A 123 0.08 7.41 1.04
N MET A 124 0.68 7.96 -0.02
CA MET A 124 0.24 9.22 -0.61
C MET A 124 -1.21 9.12 -1.10
N LEU A 125 -1.54 8.11 -1.91
CA LEU A 125 -2.90 7.90 -2.42
C LEU A 125 -3.94 7.77 -1.30
N ALA A 126 -3.66 6.99 -0.26
CA ALA A 126 -4.57 6.81 0.85
C ALA A 126 -4.74 8.10 1.68
N ALA A 127 -3.63 8.76 2.01
CA ALA A 127 -3.66 10.01 2.78
C ALA A 127 -4.38 11.13 2.02
N PHE A 128 -4.14 11.28 0.71
CA PHE A 128 -4.84 12.25 -0.12
C PHE A 128 -6.33 11.95 -0.23
N SER A 129 -6.70 10.68 -0.38
CA SER A 129 -8.11 10.28 -0.42
C SER A 129 -8.85 10.66 0.88
N LEU A 130 -8.16 10.54 2.02
CA LEU A 130 -8.68 10.94 3.32
C LEU A 130 -8.81 12.47 3.42
N TYR A 131 -7.80 13.21 2.99
CA TYR A 131 -7.83 14.68 2.97
C TYR A 131 -8.94 15.22 2.05
N PHE A 132 -9.16 14.58 0.90
CA PHE A 132 -10.25 14.92 -0.02
C PHE A 132 -11.62 14.77 0.64
N VAL A 133 -11.86 13.64 1.31
CA VAL A 133 -13.11 13.37 2.02
C VAL A 133 -13.33 14.28 3.23
N ALA A 134 -12.27 14.82 3.82
CA ALA A 134 -12.37 15.82 4.87
C ALA A 134 -12.93 17.18 4.40
N GLY A 135 -13.14 17.37 3.10
CA GLY A 135 -13.77 18.55 2.51
C GLY A 135 -12.82 19.50 1.78
N ALA A 136 -11.67 19.00 1.32
CA ALA A 136 -10.77 19.76 0.45
C ALA A 136 -11.45 20.09 -0.90
N THR A 137 -11.14 21.26 -1.48
CA THR A 137 -11.67 21.64 -2.79
C THR A 137 -11.03 20.79 -3.90
N TRP A 138 -11.76 20.61 -5.01
CA TRP A 138 -11.27 19.87 -6.18
C TRP A 138 -9.97 20.47 -6.77
N GLN A 139 -9.76 21.78 -6.60
CA GLN A 139 -8.53 22.46 -7.03
C GLN A 139 -7.29 21.91 -6.33
N TYR A 140 -7.36 21.64 -5.02
CA TYR A 140 -6.25 21.03 -4.28
C TYR A 140 -6.00 19.59 -4.71
N PHE A 141 -7.05 18.85 -5.06
CA PHE A 141 -6.91 17.50 -5.63
C PHE A 141 -6.16 17.54 -6.96
N ALA A 142 -6.52 18.45 -7.86
CA ALA A 142 -5.83 18.64 -9.13
C ALA A 142 -4.36 19.07 -8.92
N LEU A 143 -4.11 20.00 -7.99
CA LEU A 143 -2.75 20.45 -7.66
C LEU A 143 -1.88 19.30 -7.14
N TYR A 144 -2.39 18.43 -6.28
CA TYR A 144 -1.66 17.27 -5.79
C TYR A 144 -1.47 16.19 -6.85
N GLY A 145 -2.48 15.96 -7.70
CA GLY A 145 -2.32 15.06 -8.85
C GLY A 145 -1.16 15.52 -9.72
N PHE A 146 -1.12 16.82 -10.03
CA PHE A 146 -0.01 17.42 -10.78
C PHE A 146 1.32 17.32 -10.05
N ALA A 147 1.37 17.69 -8.75
CA ALA A 147 2.59 17.60 -7.95
C ALA A 147 3.11 16.16 -7.83
N GLY A 148 2.22 15.17 -7.74
CA GLY A 148 2.56 13.75 -7.71
C GLY A 148 3.17 13.28 -9.03
N VAL A 149 2.62 13.71 -10.16
CA VAL A 149 3.19 13.42 -11.49
C VAL A 149 4.56 14.05 -11.65
N VAL A 150 4.71 15.32 -11.23
CA VAL A 150 6.01 16.02 -11.25
C VAL A 150 7.02 15.32 -10.35
N ALA A 151 6.63 14.96 -9.13
CA ALA A 151 7.49 14.22 -8.20
C ALA A 151 7.92 12.87 -8.79
N PHE A 152 6.99 12.13 -9.40
CA PHE A 152 7.31 10.86 -10.08
C PHE A 152 8.30 11.08 -11.24
N ALA A 153 8.07 12.09 -12.08
CA ALA A 153 8.99 12.43 -13.17
C ALA A 153 10.39 12.80 -12.63
N LEU A 154 10.47 13.61 -11.57
CA LEU A 154 11.74 13.96 -10.93
C LEU A 154 12.44 12.73 -10.34
N LEU A 155 11.70 11.84 -9.67
CA LEU A 155 12.24 10.58 -9.14
C LEU A 155 12.82 9.71 -10.26
N LEU A 156 12.19 9.71 -11.45
CA LEU A 156 12.77 9.05 -12.62
C LEU A 156 14.10 9.69 -13.01
N PHE A 157 14.31 11.00 -12.93
CA PHE A 157 15.63 11.56 -13.26
C PHE A 157 16.67 11.35 -12.16
N SER A 158 16.25 11.32 -10.89
CA SER A 158 17.17 11.29 -9.75
C SER A 158 17.59 9.89 -9.29
N LEU A 159 16.79 8.86 -9.54
CA LEU A 159 17.00 7.52 -8.96
C LEU A 159 17.22 6.48 -10.07
N PRO A 160 18.46 5.98 -10.25
CA PRO A 160 18.77 4.97 -11.27
C PRO A 160 17.90 3.70 -11.16
N TYR A 161 17.52 3.32 -9.93
CA TYR A 161 16.65 2.17 -9.72
C TYR A 161 15.21 2.42 -10.15
N ALA A 162 14.71 3.66 -10.12
CA ALA A 162 13.37 3.98 -10.59
C ALA A 162 13.35 3.99 -12.14
N GLN A 163 14.42 4.50 -12.75
CA GLN A 163 14.62 4.46 -14.21
C GLN A 163 14.60 3.04 -14.75
N SER A 164 15.41 2.15 -14.17
CA SER A 164 15.51 0.77 -14.65
C SER A 164 14.15 0.06 -14.61
N ARG A 165 13.33 0.31 -13.60
CA ARG A 165 11.97 -0.27 -13.50
C ARG A 165 11.03 0.22 -14.59
N VAL A 166 11.10 1.48 -14.96
CA VAL A 166 10.26 2.04 -16.03
C VAL A 166 10.74 1.58 -17.40
N VAL A 167 12.06 1.49 -17.61
CA VAL A 167 12.64 0.94 -18.85
C VAL A 167 12.27 -0.54 -19.00
N ASP A 168 12.43 -1.35 -17.94
CA ASP A 168 12.04 -2.76 -17.93
C ASP A 168 10.55 -2.94 -18.20
N TRP A 169 9.71 -2.10 -17.59
CA TRP A 169 8.26 -2.12 -17.83
C TRP A 169 7.91 -1.75 -19.28
N MET A 170 8.49 -0.68 -19.84
CA MET A 170 8.29 -0.34 -21.24
C MET A 170 8.78 -1.45 -22.18
N ALA A 171 9.87 -2.13 -21.84
CA ALA A 171 10.35 -3.28 -22.60
C ALA A 171 9.33 -4.43 -22.60
N VAL A 172 8.73 -4.74 -21.44
CA VAL A 172 7.67 -5.76 -21.29
C VAL A 172 6.43 -5.41 -22.10
N VAL A 173 5.96 -4.16 -22.01
CA VAL A 173 4.75 -3.70 -22.71
C VAL A 173 4.91 -3.84 -24.22
N ASN A 174 6.11 -3.57 -24.73
CA ASN A 174 6.43 -3.74 -26.16
C ASN A 174 6.58 -5.22 -26.55
N GLN A 175 7.35 -5.98 -25.76
CA GLN A 175 7.59 -7.40 -25.98
C GLN A 175 7.71 -8.12 -24.63
N PRO A 176 6.78 -9.03 -24.29
CA PRO A 176 6.78 -9.72 -22.99
C PRO A 176 8.10 -10.44 -22.68
N THR A 177 8.86 -10.87 -23.69
CA THR A 177 10.15 -11.58 -23.56
C THR A 177 11.36 -10.69 -23.31
N ARG A 178 11.21 -9.35 -23.37
CA ARG A 178 12.31 -8.39 -23.14
C ARG A 178 12.37 -7.86 -21.70
N GLY A 179 11.45 -8.27 -20.83
CA GLY A 179 11.40 -7.85 -19.44
C GLY A 179 12.35 -8.58 -18.51
N SER A 180 12.37 -8.19 -17.24
CA SER A 180 13.01 -8.98 -16.19
C SER A 180 12.34 -10.35 -16.04
N TYR A 181 13.13 -11.38 -15.73
CA TYR A 181 12.68 -12.77 -15.56
C TYR A 181 11.43 -12.90 -14.66
N HIS A 182 11.37 -12.10 -13.61
CA HIS A 182 10.24 -12.08 -12.68
C HIS A 182 8.92 -11.68 -13.36
N ILE A 183 8.91 -10.59 -14.14
CA ILE A 183 7.71 -10.11 -14.83
C ILE A 183 7.31 -11.09 -15.94
N GLN A 184 8.29 -11.66 -16.66
CA GLN A 184 8.02 -12.69 -17.67
C GLN A 184 7.29 -13.90 -17.06
N THR A 185 7.76 -14.34 -15.88
CA THR A 185 7.17 -15.48 -15.17
C THR A 185 5.74 -15.16 -14.70
N ILE A 186 5.49 -13.94 -14.21
CA ILE A 186 4.15 -13.46 -13.84
C ILE A 186 3.21 -13.48 -15.04
N LEU A 187 3.63 -12.93 -16.18
CA LEU A 187 2.79 -12.87 -17.38
C LEU A 187 2.55 -14.27 -17.98
N ALA A 188 3.55 -15.14 -17.95
CA ALA A 188 3.40 -16.55 -18.33
C ALA A 188 2.39 -17.27 -17.41
N ALA A 189 2.41 -17.00 -16.10
CA ALA A 189 1.43 -17.54 -15.15
C ALA A 189 -0.01 -17.18 -15.54
N ILE A 190 -0.24 -15.91 -15.83
CA ILE A 190 -1.54 -15.37 -16.23
C ILE A 190 -1.98 -15.99 -17.55
N SER A 191 -1.07 -16.11 -18.53
CA SER A 191 -1.34 -16.75 -19.81
C SER A 191 -1.68 -18.24 -19.67
N ASN A 192 -0.96 -18.96 -18.82
CA ASN A 192 -1.17 -20.39 -18.59
C ASN A 192 -2.50 -20.69 -17.90
N GLY A 193 -2.99 -19.78 -17.05
CA GLY A 193 -4.26 -19.95 -16.35
C GLY A 193 -5.48 -19.96 -17.26
N GLY A 194 -5.46 -19.24 -18.38
CA GLY A 194 -6.62 -19.12 -19.27
C GLY A 194 -7.88 -18.68 -18.53
N VAL A 195 -9.05 -19.12 -18.98
CA VAL A 195 -10.34 -18.73 -18.37
C VAL A 195 -10.63 -19.50 -17.07
N TRP A 196 -10.27 -20.79 -17.04
CA TRP A 196 -10.70 -21.74 -16.00
C TRP A 196 -9.62 -22.11 -14.98
N GLY A 197 -8.36 -21.78 -15.26
CA GLY A 197 -7.22 -22.16 -14.43
C GLY A 197 -6.69 -23.55 -14.75
N GLN A 198 -5.48 -23.81 -14.28
CA GLN A 198 -4.84 -25.13 -14.35
C GLN A 198 -5.32 -26.08 -13.24
N GLY A 199 -5.99 -25.56 -12.20
CA GLY A 199 -6.45 -26.32 -11.04
C GLY A 199 -5.59 -26.08 -9.79
N TYR A 200 -6.22 -26.22 -8.61
CA TYR A 200 -5.56 -25.95 -7.33
C TYR A 200 -4.31 -26.83 -7.17
N ARG A 201 -3.22 -26.19 -6.79
CA ARG A 201 -1.87 -26.74 -6.66
C ARG A 201 -1.13 -27.13 -7.93
N LEU A 202 -1.75 -27.07 -9.10
CA LEU A 202 -1.11 -27.47 -10.36
C LEU A 202 -0.25 -26.35 -10.99
N GLY A 203 -0.40 -25.11 -10.50
CA GLY A 203 0.42 -23.97 -10.90
C GLY A 203 1.89 -24.13 -10.51
N GLN A 204 2.79 -23.84 -11.46
CA GLN A 204 4.24 -24.01 -11.32
C GLN A 204 4.92 -22.73 -10.83
N VAL A 205 4.29 -21.57 -11.03
CA VAL A 205 4.91 -20.25 -10.77
C VAL A 205 5.26 -20.06 -9.29
N LYS A 206 4.49 -20.67 -8.39
CA LYS A 206 4.76 -20.63 -6.95
C LYS A 206 6.04 -21.37 -6.51
N TYR A 207 6.64 -22.18 -7.39
CA TYR A 207 7.90 -22.86 -7.13
C TYR A 207 9.09 -22.20 -7.84
N ILE A 208 8.80 -21.36 -8.85
CA ILE A 208 9.80 -20.75 -9.73
C ILE A 208 10.22 -19.36 -9.24
N ILE A 209 9.27 -18.59 -8.68
CA ILE A 209 9.53 -17.23 -8.21
C ILE A 209 10.13 -17.27 -6.79
N PRO A 210 11.19 -16.48 -6.50
CA PRO A 210 11.82 -16.47 -5.17
C PRO A 210 10.90 -16.01 -4.02
N VAL A 211 9.84 -15.25 -4.31
CA VAL A 211 8.86 -14.79 -3.29
C VAL A 211 7.40 -14.85 -3.80
N PRO A 212 6.87 -16.06 -4.08
CA PRO A 212 5.56 -16.22 -4.71
C PRO A 212 4.39 -15.95 -3.75
N PHE A 213 4.65 -16.09 -2.45
CA PHE A 213 3.65 -16.02 -1.39
C PHE A 213 3.42 -14.61 -0.83
N SER A 214 4.13 -13.61 -1.35
CA SER A 214 3.99 -12.22 -0.93
C SER A 214 3.60 -11.34 -2.10
N ASP A 215 4.45 -11.20 -3.11
CA ASP A 215 4.24 -10.24 -4.19
C ASP A 215 3.35 -10.81 -5.30
N SER A 216 3.58 -12.08 -5.64
CA SER A 216 3.03 -12.74 -6.82
C SER A 216 1.83 -13.65 -6.53
N VAL A 217 1.14 -13.44 -5.40
CA VAL A 217 -0.03 -14.26 -5.01
C VAL A 217 -1.12 -14.13 -6.08
N TYR A 218 -1.36 -12.93 -6.60
CA TYR A 218 -2.35 -12.73 -7.65
C TYR A 218 -2.00 -13.48 -8.94
N ALA A 219 -0.71 -13.54 -9.31
CA ALA A 219 -0.25 -14.31 -10.48
C ALA A 219 -0.47 -15.81 -10.29
N THR A 220 -0.21 -16.34 -9.08
CA THR A 220 -0.47 -17.74 -8.73
C THR A 220 -1.97 -18.05 -8.78
N VAL A 221 -2.82 -17.13 -8.28
CA VAL A 221 -4.27 -17.24 -8.37
C VAL A 221 -4.74 -17.27 -9.83
N CYS A 222 -4.17 -16.42 -10.68
CA CYS A 222 -4.49 -16.41 -12.11
C CYS A 222 -4.12 -17.74 -12.77
N GLU A 223 -2.95 -18.31 -12.44
CA GLU A 223 -2.53 -19.61 -12.99
C GLU A 223 -3.43 -20.76 -12.53
N GLU A 224 -3.73 -20.84 -11.22
CA GLU A 224 -4.47 -21.97 -10.64
C GLU A 224 -5.98 -21.90 -10.88
N PHE A 225 -6.58 -20.71 -10.84
CA PHE A 225 -8.04 -20.52 -10.92
C PHE A 225 -8.50 -19.74 -12.16
N GLY A 226 -7.57 -19.32 -13.03
CA GLY A 226 -7.87 -18.63 -14.27
C GLY A 226 -8.43 -17.23 -14.06
N LEU A 227 -8.96 -16.67 -15.15
CA LEU A 227 -9.60 -15.36 -15.18
C LEU A 227 -10.83 -15.28 -14.28
N ILE A 228 -11.65 -16.34 -14.21
CA ILE A 228 -12.88 -16.31 -13.40
C ILE A 228 -12.53 -16.25 -11.91
N GLY A 229 -11.59 -17.08 -11.46
CA GLY A 229 -11.16 -17.09 -10.06
C GLY A 229 -10.47 -15.80 -9.64
N SER A 230 -9.61 -15.25 -10.50
CA SER A 230 -8.92 -13.98 -10.21
C SER A 230 -9.90 -12.81 -10.11
N LEU A 231 -10.89 -12.72 -11.02
CA LEU A 231 -11.95 -11.72 -10.95
C LEU A 231 -12.80 -11.85 -9.69
N LEU A 232 -13.15 -13.09 -9.30
CA LEU A 232 -13.91 -13.34 -8.08
C LEU A 232 -13.15 -12.87 -6.83
N ILE A 233 -11.85 -13.20 -6.73
CA ILE A 233 -11.02 -12.77 -5.61
C ILE A 233 -10.87 -11.24 -5.58
N SER A 234 -10.60 -10.61 -6.72
CA SER A 234 -10.57 -9.14 -6.82
C SER A 234 -11.90 -8.52 -6.40
N ALA A 235 -13.04 -9.08 -6.84
CA ALA A 235 -14.36 -8.59 -6.48
C ALA A 235 -14.64 -8.72 -4.97
N LEU A 236 -14.23 -9.81 -4.34
CA LEU A 236 -14.35 -9.99 -2.89
C LEU A 236 -13.51 -8.97 -2.11
N LEU A 237 -12.27 -8.71 -2.54
CA LEU A 237 -11.40 -7.70 -1.91
C LEU A 237 -11.97 -6.28 -2.06
N LEU A 238 -12.50 -5.95 -3.24
CA LEU A 238 -13.20 -4.69 -3.48
C LEU A 238 -14.49 -4.57 -2.65
N LEU A 239 -15.22 -5.67 -2.47
CA LEU A 239 -16.41 -5.71 -1.62
C LEU A 239 -16.07 -5.43 -0.16
N ILE A 240 -14.96 -5.99 0.35
CA ILE A 240 -14.47 -5.71 1.71
C ILE A 240 -14.17 -4.22 1.87
N ALA A 241 -13.42 -3.63 0.93
CA ALA A 241 -13.11 -2.20 0.98
C ALA A 241 -14.37 -1.32 0.90
N TRP A 242 -15.31 -1.66 0.01
CA TRP A 242 -16.58 -0.95 -0.12
C TRP A 242 -17.44 -1.05 1.15
N ARG A 243 -17.52 -2.23 1.76
CA ARG A 243 -18.21 -2.43 3.04
C ARG A 243 -17.56 -1.61 4.15
N GLY A 244 -16.23 -1.56 4.20
CA GLY A 244 -15.48 -0.71 5.13
C GLY A 244 -15.85 0.77 5.00
N ILE A 245 -15.88 1.30 3.77
CA ILE A 245 -16.32 2.68 3.48
C ILE A 245 -17.78 2.91 3.91
N LYS A 246 -18.67 1.94 3.66
CA LYS A 246 -20.08 2.03 4.05
C LYS A 246 -20.26 2.03 5.56
N ILE A 247 -19.46 1.25 6.29
CA ILE A 247 -19.45 1.22 7.77
C ILE A 247 -18.90 2.53 8.32
N ALA A 248 -17.80 3.05 7.75
CA ALA A 248 -17.21 4.32 8.16
C ALA A 248 -18.26 5.43 8.18
N ARG A 249 -19.07 5.54 7.12
CA ARG A 249 -20.14 6.56 6.98
C ARG A 249 -21.23 6.51 8.07
N LYS A 250 -21.36 5.39 8.79
CA LYS A 250 -22.32 5.25 9.90
C LYS A 250 -21.75 5.68 11.25
N SER A 251 -20.48 6.08 11.31
CA SER A 251 -19.84 6.49 12.55
C SER A 251 -20.32 7.88 12.97
N ASP A 252 -20.81 8.00 14.20
CA ASP A 252 -21.19 9.28 14.79
C ASP A 252 -19.98 10.15 15.15
N ASN A 253 -18.83 9.51 15.39
CA ASN A 253 -17.57 10.19 15.69
C ASN A 253 -16.80 10.50 14.40
N TYR A 254 -16.52 11.80 14.16
CA TYR A 254 -15.81 12.23 12.96
C TYR A 254 -14.40 11.64 12.82
N PHE A 255 -13.67 11.45 13.93
CA PHE A 255 -12.38 10.76 13.90
C PHE A 255 -12.55 9.28 13.49
N GLY A 256 -13.55 8.60 14.05
CA GLY A 256 -13.87 7.22 13.72
C GLY A 256 -14.23 7.04 12.24
N TYR A 257 -15.02 7.97 11.71
CA TYR A 257 -15.31 8.07 10.28
C TYR A 257 -14.03 8.16 9.44
N LEU A 258 -13.14 9.12 9.74
CA LEU A 258 -11.92 9.36 8.96
C LEU A 258 -10.96 8.17 9.02
N LEU A 259 -10.76 7.58 10.19
CA LEU A 259 -9.85 6.45 10.36
C LEU A 259 -10.37 5.21 9.63
N ALA A 260 -11.65 4.86 9.82
CA ALA A 260 -12.26 3.72 9.14
C ALA A 260 -12.28 3.91 7.62
N TYR A 261 -12.57 5.13 7.14
CA TYR A 261 -12.49 5.47 5.73
C TYR A 261 -11.06 5.35 5.19
N GLY A 262 -10.08 5.92 5.89
CA GLY A 262 -8.66 5.89 5.54
C GLY A 262 -8.12 4.48 5.39
N VAL A 263 -8.36 3.61 6.37
CA VAL A 263 -7.92 2.20 6.33
C VAL A 263 -8.61 1.44 5.19
N SER A 264 -9.91 1.67 4.97
CA SER A 264 -10.65 1.02 3.89
C SER A 264 -10.14 1.43 2.50
N VAL A 265 -9.80 2.71 2.33
CA VAL A 265 -9.26 3.23 1.07
C VAL A 265 -7.80 2.81 0.87
N LEU A 266 -7.01 2.70 1.93
CA LEU A 266 -5.67 2.11 1.83
C LEU A 266 -5.72 0.69 1.29
N LEU A 267 -6.65 -0.13 1.80
CA LEU A 267 -6.87 -1.50 1.33
C LEU A 267 -7.29 -1.51 -0.15
N LEU A 268 -8.20 -0.62 -0.53
CA LEU A 268 -8.63 -0.45 -1.93
C LEU A 268 -7.45 -0.15 -2.86
N TRP A 269 -6.62 0.85 -2.51
CA TRP A 269 -5.45 1.21 -3.31
C TRP A 269 -4.43 0.08 -3.36
N GLN A 270 -4.20 -0.63 -2.25
CA GLN A 270 -3.28 -1.77 -2.22
C GLN A 270 -3.71 -2.88 -3.19
N VAL A 271 -5.01 -3.20 -3.23
CA VAL A 271 -5.57 -4.20 -4.14
C VAL A 271 -5.42 -3.74 -5.60
N LEU A 272 -5.83 -2.51 -5.91
CA LEU A 272 -5.75 -1.98 -7.28
C LEU A 272 -4.32 -1.90 -7.79
N THR A 273 -3.39 -1.40 -6.97
CA THR A 273 -1.98 -1.31 -7.34
C THR A 273 -1.37 -2.70 -7.53
N ASN A 274 -1.66 -3.67 -6.64
CA ASN A 274 -1.12 -5.02 -6.81
C ASN A 274 -1.63 -5.69 -8.10
N VAL A 275 -2.94 -5.64 -8.35
CA VAL A 275 -3.52 -6.19 -9.60
C VAL A 275 -2.92 -5.49 -10.82
N GLY A 276 -2.78 -4.16 -10.78
CA GLY A 276 -2.19 -3.39 -11.88
C GLY A 276 -0.70 -3.71 -12.12
N VAL A 277 0.08 -3.95 -11.06
CA VAL A 277 1.48 -4.37 -11.18
C VAL A 277 1.59 -5.79 -11.75
N MET A 278 0.76 -6.71 -11.28
CA MET A 278 0.79 -8.13 -11.72
C MET A 278 0.30 -8.31 -13.16
N THR A 279 -0.59 -7.42 -13.63
CA THR A 279 -1.05 -7.40 -15.02
C THR A 279 -0.19 -6.52 -15.94
N ALA A 280 0.94 -5.99 -15.44
CA ALA A 280 1.84 -5.08 -16.14
C ALA A 280 1.17 -3.77 -16.64
N VAL A 281 0.02 -3.38 -16.07
CA VAL A 281 -0.60 -2.06 -16.29
C VAL A 281 0.24 -0.95 -15.64
N PHE A 282 0.84 -1.26 -14.49
CA PHE A 282 1.79 -0.39 -13.79
C PHE A 282 3.20 -1.00 -13.83
N PRO A 283 4.25 -0.16 -13.76
CA PRO A 283 5.62 -0.65 -13.68
C PRO A 283 5.80 -1.55 -12.46
N ALA A 284 6.57 -2.62 -12.62
CA ALA A 284 6.78 -3.62 -11.58
C ALA A 284 7.48 -2.99 -10.37
N ALA A 285 6.68 -2.62 -9.40
CA ALA A 285 7.14 -2.01 -8.18
C ALA A 285 7.45 -3.15 -7.21
N GLY A 286 8.73 -3.52 -7.11
CA GLY A 286 9.13 -4.69 -6.32
C GLY A 286 8.91 -4.43 -4.84
N LEU A 287 7.76 -4.89 -4.32
CA LEU A 287 7.39 -5.04 -2.92
C LEU A 287 6.20 -5.97 -2.66
N PRO A 288 6.28 -6.76 -1.57
CA PRO A 288 5.26 -7.73 -1.17
C PRO A 288 3.91 -7.10 -0.85
N LEU A 289 2.82 -7.84 -1.12
CA LEU A 289 1.52 -7.62 -0.46
C LEU A 289 1.63 -7.84 1.05
#